data_AF-A0A749KN35-F1
#
_entry.id   AF-A0A749KN35-F1
#
_cell.length_a   1.000
_cell.length_b   1.000
_cell.length_c   1.000
_cell.angle_alpha   90.00
_cell.angle_beta   90.00
_cell.angle_gamma   90.00
#
_symmetry.space_group_name_H-M   'P 1'
#
loop_
_entity.id
_entity.type
_entity.pdbx_description
1 polymer ?
#
loop_
_entity_poly.entity_id
_entity_poly.type
_entity_poly.pdbx_seq_one_letter_code
_entity_poly.pdbx_strand_id
1 'polypeptide(L)'
;MLRNISVRTCIILFMVCTFLLVDTLQIAFLHDLPILITCNIIYLISSLLLWWYMTCYLVVPINTVKKSIEEVAAGNLSIHISEFGNNCAGRLIPGINSLSENISALVREIRSSSQTAMTLSEQLAARSLSLSVKTEQQSASLIQTAASMDEMEASTKNNADNTRMASIQADCATQCARKGGELMVRVTENMRSITDCASQMTEIISLIDGIAFQTNILALNAAVEAARAGDHGKGFSVVAGEVRNLAHRSAEAAKNIKALIDVTHDNVRQGAAIVQEAEKNMQEIVGGSGQLNVLMSEISTTTRGDRDQTLVRFANGSARILVATDVAARGLDIKSLELVVNYELAWDPEVHVHRIGRTARAGSSGLAISFCAPEEAQRANILSEMLQLKLNWLNAPARQSLLPLAAEMATLCIDGGKKAKMRPGDILGALTGDIGLDGADIGKINVHPMHVYVAVRQAVAQKAWKQLQNGKIKGKSCRVRLLK
;
A
#
# COMPACT_ATOMS: atom_id res chain seq x y z
N MET A 1 61.48 -63.88 30.10
CA MET A 1 62.40 -63.16 31.01
C MET A 1 63.26 -62.07 30.33
N LEU A 2 63.53 -62.11 29.01
CA LEU A 2 64.40 -61.15 28.33
C LEU A 2 63.78 -59.75 28.02
N ARG A 3 62.49 -59.53 28.30
CA ARG A 3 61.76 -58.33 27.85
C ARG A 3 62.19 -57.02 28.51
N ASN A 4 62.77 -57.07 29.72
CA ASN A 4 63.14 -55.88 30.51
C ASN A 4 64.66 -55.68 30.63
N ILE A 5 65.47 -56.48 29.94
CA ILE A 5 66.93 -56.38 29.99
C ILE A 5 67.37 -55.37 28.93
N SER A 6 68.18 -54.37 29.32
CA SER A 6 68.75 -53.41 28.38
C SER A 6 69.50 -54.15 27.28
N VAL A 7 69.36 -53.69 26.03
CA VAL A 7 70.04 -54.27 24.85
C VAL A 7 71.55 -54.38 25.12
N ARG A 8 72.14 -53.40 25.82
CA ARG A 8 73.56 -53.44 26.22
C ARG A 8 73.87 -54.62 27.16
N THR A 9 73.03 -54.86 28.15
CA THR A 9 73.18 -55.95 29.13
C THR A 9 72.96 -57.30 28.47
N CYS A 10 72.01 -57.41 27.53
CA CYS A 10 71.77 -58.63 26.77
C CYS A 10 72.94 -58.97 25.84
N ILE A 11 73.52 -57.98 25.16
CA ILE A 11 74.70 -58.17 24.30
C ILE A 11 75.90 -58.62 25.14
N ILE A 12 76.15 -57.99 26.29
CA ILE A 12 77.25 -58.37 27.18
C ILE A 12 77.05 -59.80 27.71
N LEU A 13 75.85 -60.13 28.20
CA LEU A 13 75.54 -61.47 28.69
C LEU A 13 75.71 -62.53 27.58
N PHE A 14 75.25 -62.22 26.36
CA PHE A 14 75.41 -63.10 25.21
C PHE A 14 76.89 -63.31 24.88
N MET A 15 77.69 -62.24 24.79
CA MET A 15 79.13 -62.32 24.52
C MET A 15 79.89 -63.11 25.59
N VAL A 16 79.55 -62.93 26.87
CA VAL A 16 80.15 -63.69 27.98
C VAL A 16 79.73 -65.17 27.92
N CYS A 17 78.47 -65.46 27.62
CA CYS A 17 77.97 -66.83 27.51
C CYS A 17 78.61 -67.55 26.32
N THR A 18 78.75 -66.88 25.18
CA THR A 18 79.44 -67.42 24.01
C THR A 18 80.94 -67.56 24.23
N PHE A 19 81.57 -66.65 24.99
CA PHE A 19 82.97 -66.77 25.41
C PHE A 19 83.19 -68.04 26.24
N LEU A 20 82.40 -68.24 27.31
CA LEU A 20 82.50 -69.42 28.16
C LEU A 20 82.21 -70.72 27.40
N LEU A 21 81.25 -70.71 26.48
CA LEU A 21 80.89 -71.88 25.67
C LEU A 21 82.00 -72.24 24.66
N VAL A 22 82.62 -71.24 24.02
CA VAL A 22 83.74 -71.47 23.10
C VAL A 22 85.00 -71.91 23.85
N ASP A 23 85.28 -71.32 25.01
CA ASP A 23 86.45 -71.66 25.83
C ASP A 23 86.36 -73.10 26.37
N THR A 24 85.19 -73.50 26.87
CA THR A 24 84.94 -74.90 27.29
C THR A 24 85.08 -75.90 26.15
N LEU A 25 84.62 -75.56 24.94
CA LEU A 25 84.79 -76.39 23.74
C LEU A 25 86.26 -76.49 23.30
N GLN A 26 87.03 -75.41 23.39
CA GLN A 26 88.45 -75.39 23.02
C GLN A 26 89.29 -76.24 23.97
N ILE A 27 89.05 -76.14 25.28
CA ILE A 27 89.72 -76.98 26.30
C ILE A 27 89.45 -78.47 26.07
N ALA A 28 88.26 -78.84 25.59
CA ALA A 28 87.89 -80.23 25.34
C ALA A 28 88.56 -80.85 24.09
N PHE A 29 88.90 -80.05 23.06
CA PHE A 29 89.38 -80.54 21.77
C PHE A 29 90.89 -80.34 21.51
N LEU A 30 91.52 -79.32 22.11
CA LEU A 30 92.93 -79.00 21.90
C LEU A 30 93.73 -79.08 23.21
N HIS A 31 94.81 -79.87 23.21
CA HIS A 31 95.72 -80.02 24.37
C HIS A 31 96.92 -79.06 24.34
N ASP A 32 97.12 -78.32 23.24
CA ASP A 32 98.25 -77.40 23.04
C ASP A 32 97.94 -75.97 23.54
N LEU A 33 98.68 -75.54 24.57
CA LEU A 33 98.54 -74.24 25.23
C LEU A 33 98.67 -73.00 24.29
N PRO A 34 99.61 -72.92 23.32
CA PRO A 34 99.79 -71.69 22.54
C PRO A 34 98.63 -71.43 21.57
N ILE A 35 98.02 -72.47 20.99
CA ILE A 35 96.93 -72.34 20.02
C ILE A 35 95.66 -71.84 20.72
N LEU A 36 95.39 -72.31 21.94
CA LEU A 36 94.24 -71.90 22.75
C LEU A 36 94.30 -70.40 23.09
N ILE A 37 95.49 -69.88 23.43
CA ILE A 37 95.68 -68.45 23.74
C ILE A 37 95.41 -67.57 22.49
N THR A 38 95.93 -67.94 21.32
CA THR A 38 95.72 -67.14 20.10
C THR A 38 94.26 -67.11 19.66
N CYS A 39 93.55 -68.24 19.72
CA CYS A 39 92.13 -68.30 19.38
C CYS A 39 91.26 -67.46 20.34
N ASN A 40 91.55 -67.52 21.65
CA ASN A 40 90.86 -66.70 22.65
C ASN A 40 91.07 -65.18 22.42
N ILE A 41 92.28 -64.76 22.05
CA ILE A 41 92.57 -63.35 21.74
C ILE A 41 91.76 -62.87 20.54
N ILE A 42 91.74 -63.65 19.44
CA ILE A 42 90.97 -63.31 18.24
C ILE A 42 89.47 -63.22 18.57
N TYR A 43 88.96 -64.16 19.35
CA TYR A 43 87.58 -64.16 19.78
C TYR A 43 87.22 -62.93 20.62
N LEU A 44 88.07 -62.58 21.60
CA LEU A 44 87.91 -61.39 22.43
C LEU A 44 87.86 -60.11 21.58
N ILE A 45 88.78 -59.97 20.63
CA ILE A 45 88.84 -58.81 19.72
C ILE A 45 87.57 -58.73 18.86
N SER A 46 87.14 -59.83 18.26
CA SER A 46 85.91 -59.87 17.44
C SER A 46 84.65 -59.52 18.24
N SER A 47 84.60 -59.96 19.51
CA SER A 47 83.52 -59.66 20.44
C SER A 47 83.49 -58.19 20.83
N LEU A 48 84.65 -57.61 21.09
CA LEU A 48 84.79 -56.19 21.45
C LEU A 48 84.44 -55.27 20.27
N LEU A 49 84.85 -55.64 19.05
CA LEU A 49 84.46 -54.97 17.82
C LEU A 49 82.95 -55.03 17.57
N LEU A 50 82.32 -56.20 17.76
CA LEU A 50 80.87 -56.36 17.61
C LEU A 50 80.11 -55.52 18.65
N TRP A 51 80.57 -55.52 19.90
CA TRP A 51 80.00 -54.70 20.97
C TRP A 51 80.12 -53.20 20.67
N TRP A 52 81.29 -52.75 20.20
CA TRP A 52 81.53 -51.38 19.78
C TRP A 52 80.59 -50.99 18.62
N TYR A 53 80.51 -51.83 17.59
CA TYR A 53 79.65 -51.63 16.44
C TYR A 53 78.18 -51.50 16.85
N MET A 54 77.65 -52.43 17.65
CA MET A 54 76.26 -52.39 18.13
C MET A 54 75.98 -51.17 19.02
N THR A 55 76.92 -50.80 19.89
CA THR A 55 76.72 -49.66 20.79
C THR A 55 76.69 -48.34 20.02
N CYS A 56 77.66 -48.12 19.12
CA CYS A 56 77.76 -46.89 18.34
C CYS A 56 76.70 -46.80 17.24
N TYR A 57 76.38 -47.89 16.54
CA TYR A 57 75.50 -47.85 15.37
C TYR A 57 74.04 -48.22 15.65
N LEU A 58 73.72 -48.88 16.77
CA LEU A 58 72.34 -49.24 17.12
C LEU A 58 71.83 -48.48 18.34
N VAL A 59 72.54 -48.55 19.47
CA VAL A 59 72.02 -48.07 20.77
C VAL A 59 71.99 -46.54 20.86
N VAL A 60 73.09 -45.87 20.51
CA VAL A 60 73.18 -44.41 20.59
C VAL A 60 72.15 -43.72 19.67
N PRO A 61 72.03 -44.08 18.37
CA PRO A 61 71.06 -43.44 17.47
C PRO A 61 69.60 -43.66 17.88
N ILE A 62 69.23 -44.85 18.36
CA ILE A 62 67.87 -45.13 18.83
C ILE A 62 67.52 -44.28 20.06
N ASN A 63 68.47 -44.08 20.99
CA ASN A 63 68.25 -43.21 22.13
C ASN A 63 68.09 -41.74 21.71
N THR A 64 68.81 -41.28 20.68
CA THR A 64 68.62 -39.95 20.10
C THR A 64 67.22 -39.81 19.50
N VAL A 65 66.78 -40.78 18.69
CA VAL A 65 65.42 -40.80 18.13
C VAL A 65 64.36 -40.80 19.23
N LYS A 66 64.54 -41.61 20.29
CA LYS A 66 63.64 -41.63 21.44
C LYS A 66 63.53 -40.24 22.10
N LYS A 67 64.67 -39.60 22.38
CA LYS A 67 64.69 -38.27 23.02
C LYS A 67 64.02 -37.21 22.16
N SER A 68 64.22 -37.25 20.85
CA SER A 68 63.54 -36.35 19.92
C SER A 68 62.03 -36.58 19.90
N ILE A 69 61.56 -37.83 19.93
CA ILE A 69 60.12 -38.11 20.05
C ILE A 69 59.54 -37.56 21.36
N GLU A 70 60.28 -37.67 22.48
CA GLU A 70 59.87 -37.07 23.76
C GLU A 70 59.79 -35.53 23.67
N GLU A 71 60.71 -34.88 22.94
CA GLU A 71 60.67 -33.42 22.72
C GLU A 71 59.50 -33.00 21.81
N VAL A 72 59.18 -33.75 20.74
CA VAL A 72 57.97 -33.52 19.93
C VAL A 72 56.71 -33.70 20.78
N ALA A 73 56.64 -34.75 21.60
CA ALA A 73 55.52 -35.02 22.49
C ALA A 73 55.35 -33.92 23.57
N ALA A 74 56.45 -33.27 23.98
CA ALA A 74 56.42 -32.12 24.87
C ALA A 74 56.04 -30.79 24.16
N GLY A 75 55.81 -30.81 22.84
CA GLY A 75 55.40 -29.64 22.06
C GLY A 75 56.56 -28.84 21.46
N ASN A 76 57.82 -29.31 21.58
CA ASN A 76 58.96 -28.70 20.91
C ASN A 76 59.11 -29.25 19.48
N LEU A 77 58.50 -28.56 18.52
CA LEU A 77 58.50 -28.92 17.09
C LEU A 77 59.67 -28.31 16.30
N SER A 78 60.63 -27.68 16.98
CA SER A 78 61.82 -27.08 16.35
C SER A 78 62.99 -28.05 16.23
N ILE A 79 62.78 -29.32 16.57
CA ILE A 79 63.84 -30.31 16.62
C ILE A 79 64.05 -30.93 15.24
N HIS A 80 65.32 -31.10 14.87
CA HIS A 80 65.73 -31.76 13.64
C HIS A 80 66.80 -32.79 13.95
N ILE A 81 66.53 -34.06 13.60
CA ILE A 81 67.49 -35.14 13.80
C ILE A 81 68.35 -35.24 12.54
N SER A 82 69.68 -35.12 12.69
CA SER A 82 70.64 -35.28 11.61
C SER A 82 70.57 -36.69 11.00
N GLU A 83 70.72 -36.80 9.69
CA GLU A 83 70.74 -38.10 8.99
C GLU A 83 71.87 -39.01 9.51
N PHE A 84 71.56 -40.29 9.71
CA PHE A 84 72.51 -41.26 10.25
C PHE A 84 72.44 -42.59 9.50
N GLY A 85 73.40 -42.83 8.59
CA GLY A 85 73.59 -44.13 7.92
C GLY A 85 72.32 -44.71 7.25
N ASN A 86 72.41 -45.97 6.78
CA ASN A 86 71.27 -46.68 6.19
C ASN A 86 70.89 -47.94 6.97
N ASN A 87 71.25 -47.98 8.26
CA ASN A 87 70.85 -49.07 9.14
C ASN A 87 69.42 -48.87 9.65
N CYS A 88 68.89 -49.84 10.40
CA CYS A 88 67.50 -49.82 10.87
C CYS A 88 67.16 -48.54 11.67
N ALA A 89 68.11 -47.98 12.42
CA ALA A 89 67.92 -46.73 13.17
C ALA A 89 67.92 -45.50 12.25
N GLY A 90 68.81 -45.47 11.25
CA GLY A 90 68.89 -44.43 10.23
C GLY A 90 67.62 -44.24 9.43
N ARG A 91 66.95 -45.35 9.06
CA ARG A 91 65.73 -45.34 8.25
C ARG A 91 64.49 -44.75 8.97
N LEU A 92 64.53 -44.62 10.30
CA LEU A 92 63.45 -44.01 11.10
C LEU A 92 63.54 -42.48 11.14
N ILE A 93 64.75 -41.92 11.02
CA ILE A 93 65.00 -40.48 11.19
C ILE A 93 64.21 -39.62 10.18
N PRO A 94 64.19 -39.91 8.87
CA PRO A 94 63.43 -39.13 7.91
C PRO A 94 61.93 -39.09 8.23
N GLY A 95 61.34 -40.22 8.65
CA GLY A 95 59.92 -40.30 9.00
C GLY A 95 59.55 -39.44 10.21
N ILE A 96 60.41 -39.39 11.23
CA ILE A 96 60.21 -38.54 12.42
C ILE A 96 60.37 -37.06 12.07
N ASN A 97 61.36 -36.70 11.25
CA ASN A 97 61.55 -35.31 10.80
C ASN A 97 60.32 -34.83 10.00
N SER A 98 59.83 -35.62 9.03
CA SER A 98 58.61 -35.28 8.28
C SER A 98 57.37 -35.19 9.17
N LEU A 99 57.25 -36.05 10.19
CA LEU A 99 56.14 -35.98 11.15
C LEU A 99 56.19 -34.67 11.96
N SER A 100 57.37 -34.29 12.46
CA SER A 100 57.57 -33.03 13.20
C SER A 100 57.24 -31.82 12.33
N GLU A 101 57.70 -31.81 11.08
CA GLU A 101 57.43 -30.73 10.12
C GLU A 101 55.93 -30.59 9.81
N ASN A 102 55.24 -31.71 9.57
CA ASN A 102 53.79 -31.73 9.32
C ASN A 102 52.99 -31.23 10.53
N ILE A 103 53.35 -31.65 11.75
CA ILE A 103 52.69 -31.17 12.97
C ILE A 103 52.96 -29.67 13.17
N SER A 104 54.18 -29.20 12.91
CA SER A 104 54.53 -27.78 12.98
C SER A 104 53.72 -26.94 11.99
N ALA A 105 53.56 -27.41 10.75
CA ALA A 105 52.73 -26.77 9.75
C ALA A 105 51.25 -26.69 10.18
N LEU A 106 50.70 -27.80 10.68
CA LEU A 106 49.32 -27.87 11.16
C LEU A 106 49.08 -26.93 12.35
N VAL A 107 50.00 -26.86 13.32
CA VAL A 107 49.89 -25.94 14.46
C VAL A 107 49.98 -24.47 14.00
N ARG A 108 50.83 -24.15 13.03
CA ARG A 108 50.89 -22.80 12.44
C ARG A 108 49.58 -22.43 11.74
N GLU A 109 49.01 -23.36 10.99
CA GLU A 109 47.73 -23.17 10.31
C GLU A 109 46.59 -22.95 11.32
N ILE A 110 46.50 -23.78 12.37
CA ILE A 110 45.52 -23.59 13.46
C ILE A 110 45.67 -22.22 14.12
N ARG A 111 46.90 -21.80 14.43
CA ARG A 111 47.15 -20.49 15.04
C ARG A 111 46.73 -19.35 14.12
N SER A 112 47.04 -19.45 12.83
CA SER A 112 46.61 -18.48 11.81
C SER A 112 45.09 -18.41 11.72
N SER A 113 44.43 -19.57 11.61
CA SER A 113 42.96 -19.68 11.57
C SER A 113 42.31 -19.09 12.83
N SER A 114 42.88 -19.32 14.01
CA SER A 114 42.38 -18.74 15.26
C SER A 114 42.51 -17.22 15.28
N GLN A 115 43.59 -16.67 14.73
CA GLN A 115 43.76 -15.22 14.63
C GLN A 115 42.72 -14.62 13.66
N THR A 116 42.48 -15.26 12.51
CA THR A 116 41.44 -14.85 11.57
C THR A 116 40.04 -14.95 12.18
N ALA A 117 39.76 -16.00 12.96
CA ALA A 117 38.48 -16.12 13.67
C ALA A 117 38.27 -15.00 14.69
N MET A 118 39.33 -14.58 15.39
CA MET A 118 39.27 -13.46 16.34
C MET A 118 38.96 -12.14 15.63
N THR A 119 39.64 -11.84 14.52
CA THR A 119 39.39 -10.60 13.76
C THR A 119 37.99 -10.58 13.13
N LEU A 120 37.51 -11.72 12.60
CA LEU A 120 36.15 -11.85 12.10
C LEU A 120 35.10 -11.64 13.20
N SER A 121 35.37 -12.12 14.41
CA SER A 121 34.48 -11.95 15.56
C SER A 121 34.37 -10.48 15.98
N GLU A 122 35.48 -9.74 16.00
CA GLU A 122 35.47 -8.29 16.26
C GLU A 122 34.71 -7.51 15.18
N GLN A 123 34.92 -7.85 13.90
CA GLN A 123 34.17 -7.24 12.79
C GLN A 123 32.68 -7.55 12.87
N LEU A 124 32.30 -8.78 13.24
CA LEU A 124 30.92 -9.18 13.42
C LEU A 124 30.27 -8.40 14.57
N ALA A 125 30.97 -8.22 15.70
CA ALA A 125 30.48 -7.42 16.82
C ALA A 125 30.22 -5.96 16.41
N ALA A 126 31.16 -5.33 15.69
CA ALA A 126 31.00 -3.97 15.19
C ALA A 126 29.83 -3.84 14.19
N ARG A 127 29.68 -4.82 13.29
CA ARG A 127 28.55 -4.86 12.34
C ARG A 127 27.21 -5.08 13.03
N SER A 128 27.16 -5.94 14.05
CA SER A 128 25.96 -6.19 14.83
C SER A 128 25.47 -4.92 15.53
N LEU A 129 26.39 -4.16 16.14
CA LEU A 129 26.07 -2.87 16.74
C LEU A 129 25.53 -1.87 15.71
N SER A 130 26.19 -1.74 14.56
CA SER A 130 25.72 -0.86 13.48
C SER A 130 24.35 -1.27 12.93
N LEU A 131 24.10 -2.58 12.79
CA LEU A 131 22.82 -3.12 12.36
C LEU A 131 21.72 -2.80 13.38
N SER A 132 22.01 -2.91 14.68
CA SER A 132 21.08 -2.54 15.76
C SER A 132 20.65 -1.07 15.65
N VAL A 133 21.62 -0.15 15.53
CA VAL A 133 21.34 1.28 15.37
C VAL A 133 20.52 1.56 14.11
N LYS A 134 20.86 0.92 12.99
CA LYS A 134 20.11 1.08 11.73
C LYS A 134 18.68 0.53 11.84
N THR A 135 18.50 -0.56 12.59
CA THR A 135 17.18 -1.14 12.86
C THR A 135 16.32 -0.24 13.73
N GLU A 136 16.90 0.40 14.75
CA GLU A 136 16.23 1.42 15.57
C GLU A 136 15.81 2.64 14.74
N GLN A 137 16.71 3.16 13.89
CA GLN A 137 16.39 4.27 12.98
C GLN A 137 15.28 3.91 11.99
N GLN A 138 15.33 2.71 11.42
CA GLN A 138 14.30 2.22 10.51
C GLN A 138 12.95 2.06 11.22
N SER A 139 12.94 1.57 12.46
CA SER A 139 11.75 1.52 13.31
C SER A 139 11.17 2.90 13.56
N ALA A 140 12.01 3.88 13.90
CA ALA A 140 11.57 5.27 14.09
C ALA A 140 10.95 5.87 12.81
N SER A 141 11.56 5.61 11.64
CA SER A 141 11.00 6.04 10.34
C SER A 141 9.67 5.36 10.02
N LEU A 142 9.51 4.08 10.38
CA LEU A 142 8.23 3.37 10.24
C LEU A 142 7.15 3.94 11.15
N ILE A 143 7.48 4.30 12.39
CA ILE A 143 6.55 4.96 13.32
C ILE A 143 6.12 6.33 12.77
N GLN A 144 7.06 7.12 12.25
CA GLN A 144 6.76 8.41 11.61
C GLN A 144 5.90 8.24 10.36
N THR A 145 6.15 7.20 9.56
CA THR A 145 5.35 6.88 8.37
C THR A 145 3.92 6.49 8.77
N ALA A 146 3.77 5.67 9.82
CA ALA A 146 2.46 5.30 10.35
C ALA A 146 1.68 6.53 10.87
N ALA A 147 2.33 7.41 11.63
CA ALA A 147 1.73 8.66 12.08
C ALA A 147 1.31 9.56 10.91
N SER A 148 2.15 9.65 9.85
CA SER A 148 1.82 10.39 8.63
C SER A 148 0.65 9.76 7.87
N MET A 149 0.51 8.44 7.90
CA MET A 149 -0.64 7.73 7.32
C MET A 149 -1.92 8.00 8.11
N ASP A 150 -1.86 8.02 9.44
CA ASP A 150 -3.00 8.37 10.29
C ASP A 150 -3.47 9.82 10.05
N GLU A 151 -2.53 10.76 9.90
CA GLU A 151 -2.82 12.15 9.55
C GLU A 151 -3.43 12.25 8.15
N MET A 152 -2.92 11.49 7.18
CA MET A 152 -3.47 11.44 5.83
C MET A 152 -4.87 10.84 5.81
N GLU A 153 -5.17 9.81 6.62
CA GLU A 153 -6.51 9.24 6.76
C GLU A 153 -7.49 10.27 7.36
N ALA A 154 -7.07 10.97 8.43
CA ALA A 154 -7.86 12.05 9.02
C ALA A 154 -8.14 13.18 8.02
N SER A 155 -7.12 13.61 7.28
CA SER A 155 -7.23 14.64 6.24
C SER A 155 -8.16 14.19 5.11
N THR A 156 -8.03 12.95 4.63
CA THR A 156 -8.89 12.36 3.61
C THR A 156 -10.37 12.32 4.06
N LYS A 157 -10.62 11.95 5.31
CA LYS A 157 -11.96 11.96 5.90
C LYS A 157 -12.55 13.37 5.99
N ASN A 158 -11.76 14.33 6.48
CA ASN A 158 -12.15 15.74 6.56
C ASN A 158 -12.45 16.31 5.17
N ASN A 159 -11.62 15.99 4.17
CA ASN A 159 -11.85 16.42 2.79
C ASN A 159 -13.18 15.89 2.26
N ALA A 160 -13.46 14.60 2.46
CA ALA A 160 -14.72 14.00 2.01
C ALA A 160 -15.96 14.62 2.69
N ASP A 161 -15.84 15.01 3.97
CA ASP A 161 -16.93 15.69 4.67
C ASP A 161 -17.08 17.15 4.22
N ASN A 162 -15.98 17.87 3.98
CA ASN A 162 -15.97 19.21 3.40
C ASN A 162 -16.57 19.25 2.00
N THR A 163 -16.18 18.32 1.12
CA THR A 163 -16.77 18.16 -0.23
C THR A 163 -18.27 17.94 -0.15
N ARG A 164 -18.74 17.13 0.81
CA ARG A 164 -20.16 16.91 1.02
C ARG A 164 -20.88 18.18 1.50
N MET A 165 -20.30 18.93 2.44
CA MET A 165 -20.86 20.19 2.90
C MET A 165 -20.93 21.22 1.78
N ALA A 166 -19.89 21.32 0.95
CA ALA A 166 -19.86 22.18 -0.23
C ALA A 166 -20.97 21.82 -1.24
N SER A 167 -21.20 20.52 -1.48
CA SER A 167 -22.30 20.06 -2.35
C SER A 167 -23.69 20.46 -1.82
N ILE A 168 -23.92 20.35 -0.51
CA ILE A 168 -25.18 20.80 0.12
C ILE A 168 -25.33 22.32 -0.03
N GLN A 169 -24.26 23.08 0.17
CA GLN A 169 -24.28 24.53 0.05
C GLN A 169 -24.55 24.98 -1.40
N ALA A 170 -23.95 24.30 -2.38
CA ALA A 170 -24.19 24.55 -3.80
C ALA A 170 -25.66 24.26 -4.19
N ASP A 171 -26.26 23.18 -3.66
CA ASP A 171 -27.68 22.89 -3.87
C ASP A 171 -28.58 23.98 -3.28
N CYS A 172 -28.28 24.44 -2.06
CA CYS A 172 -28.99 25.54 -1.42
C CYS A 172 -28.90 26.84 -2.26
N ALA A 173 -27.70 27.19 -2.73
CA ALA A 173 -27.49 28.35 -3.60
C ALA A 173 -28.28 28.24 -4.92
N THR A 174 -28.31 27.04 -5.51
CA THR A 174 -29.09 26.75 -6.73
C THR A 174 -30.59 26.95 -6.49
N GLN A 175 -31.12 26.47 -5.36
CA GLN A 175 -32.52 26.65 -5.01
C GLN A 175 -32.88 28.12 -4.79
N CYS A 176 -32.01 28.88 -4.10
CA CYS A 176 -32.20 30.31 -3.90
C CYS A 176 -32.17 31.08 -5.24
N ALA A 177 -31.23 30.76 -6.13
CA ALA A 177 -31.13 31.37 -7.45
C ALA A 177 -32.35 31.05 -8.33
N ARG A 178 -32.88 29.81 -8.29
CA ARG A 178 -34.13 29.46 -8.99
C ARG A 178 -35.32 30.26 -8.49
N LYS A 179 -35.49 30.38 -7.17
CA LYS A 179 -36.54 31.22 -6.58
C LYS A 179 -36.37 32.69 -6.95
N GLY A 180 -35.13 33.18 -6.98
CA GLY A 180 -34.80 34.53 -7.45
C GLY A 180 -35.21 34.76 -8.91
N GLY A 181 -34.89 33.81 -9.79
CA GLY A 181 -35.31 33.83 -11.19
C GLY A 181 -36.83 33.85 -11.35
N GLU A 182 -37.57 33.02 -10.62
CA GLU A 182 -39.04 33.05 -10.62
C GLU A 182 -39.62 34.39 -10.16
N LEU A 183 -38.98 35.07 -9.18
CA LEU A 183 -39.38 36.42 -8.78
C LEU A 183 -39.10 37.44 -9.89
N MET A 184 -37.94 37.37 -10.56
CA MET A 184 -37.61 38.28 -11.67
C MET A 184 -38.63 38.17 -12.80
N VAL A 185 -39.09 36.96 -13.14
CA VAL A 185 -40.15 36.74 -14.14
C VAL A 185 -41.44 37.49 -13.76
N ARG A 186 -41.86 37.45 -12.48
CA ARG A 186 -43.04 38.20 -12.00
C ARG A 186 -42.84 39.71 -12.05
N VAL A 187 -41.63 40.19 -11.76
CA VAL A 187 -41.30 41.63 -11.85
C VAL A 187 -41.38 42.09 -13.31
N THR A 188 -40.85 41.31 -14.25
CA THR A 188 -40.97 41.61 -15.69
C THR A 188 -42.43 41.68 -16.15
N GLU A 189 -43.28 40.76 -15.67
CA GLU A 189 -44.71 40.77 -15.97
C GLU A 189 -45.40 42.03 -15.42
N ASN A 190 -45.10 42.42 -14.17
CA ASN A 190 -45.61 43.67 -13.60
C ASN A 190 -45.13 44.91 -14.38
N MET A 191 -43.86 44.95 -14.80
CA MET A 191 -43.33 46.07 -15.60
C MET A 191 -44.08 46.19 -16.94
N ARG A 192 -44.37 45.05 -17.59
CA ARG A 192 -45.18 45.03 -18.82
C ARG A 192 -46.59 45.56 -18.57
N SER A 193 -47.27 45.14 -17.51
CA SER A 193 -48.60 45.69 -17.16
C SER A 193 -48.56 47.19 -16.88
N ILE A 194 -47.49 47.71 -16.27
CA ILE A 194 -47.31 49.15 -16.05
C ILE A 194 -47.10 49.89 -17.38
N THR A 195 -46.30 49.33 -18.30
CA THR A 195 -46.12 49.88 -19.65
C THR A 195 -47.45 49.94 -20.42
N ASP A 196 -48.25 48.87 -20.38
CA ASP A 196 -49.55 48.81 -21.03
C ASP A 196 -50.52 49.86 -20.42
N CYS A 197 -50.53 50.01 -19.09
CA CYS A 197 -51.31 51.03 -18.37
C CYS A 197 -50.87 52.46 -18.75
N ALA A 198 -49.56 52.73 -18.82
CA ALA A 198 -49.03 54.02 -19.23
C ALA A 198 -49.43 54.37 -20.67
N SER A 199 -49.41 53.40 -21.59
CA SER A 199 -49.88 53.61 -22.97
C SER A 199 -51.36 54.02 -23.03
N GLN A 200 -52.21 53.32 -22.26
CA GLN A 200 -53.63 53.67 -22.16
C GLN A 200 -53.85 55.07 -21.57
N MET A 201 -53.07 55.44 -20.55
CA MET A 201 -53.12 56.80 -20.00
C MET A 201 -52.76 57.85 -21.06
N THR A 202 -51.73 57.61 -21.89
CA THR A 202 -51.35 58.54 -22.96
C THR A 202 -52.46 58.75 -23.99
N GLU A 203 -53.22 57.70 -24.32
CA GLU A 203 -54.39 57.79 -25.20
C GLU A 203 -55.50 58.64 -24.57
N ILE A 204 -55.82 58.41 -23.29
CA ILE A 204 -56.83 59.17 -22.55
C ILE A 204 -56.45 60.65 -22.44
N ILE A 205 -55.18 60.95 -22.11
CA ILE A 205 -54.71 62.33 -21.98
C ILE A 205 -54.72 63.05 -23.33
N SER A 206 -54.42 62.33 -24.43
CA SER A 206 -54.51 62.87 -25.79
C SER A 206 -55.96 63.18 -26.19
N LEU A 207 -56.93 62.36 -25.74
CA LEU A 207 -58.35 62.65 -25.91
C LEU A 207 -58.78 63.89 -25.10
N ILE A 208 -58.31 64.03 -23.86
CA ILE A 208 -58.62 65.20 -23.01
C ILE A 208 -58.06 66.49 -23.62
N ASP A 209 -56.83 66.46 -24.13
CA ASP A 209 -56.23 67.60 -24.86
C ASP A 209 -57.06 67.96 -26.11
N GLY A 210 -57.54 66.95 -26.84
CA GLY A 210 -58.48 67.12 -27.96
C GLY A 210 -59.80 67.78 -27.54
N ILE A 211 -60.41 67.35 -26.43
CA ILE A 211 -61.64 67.95 -25.88
C ILE A 211 -61.39 69.40 -25.43
N ALA A 212 -60.25 69.67 -24.79
CA ALA A 212 -59.86 71.02 -24.38
C ALA A 212 -59.71 71.94 -25.61
N PHE A 213 -59.08 71.46 -26.68
CA PHE A 213 -58.96 72.19 -27.94
C PHE A 213 -60.32 72.47 -28.58
N GLN A 214 -61.21 71.47 -28.67
CA GLN A 214 -62.56 71.65 -29.18
C GLN A 214 -63.36 72.67 -28.35
N THR A 215 -63.28 72.58 -27.02
CA THR A 215 -63.94 73.50 -26.08
C THR A 215 -63.45 74.94 -26.26
N ASN A 216 -62.14 75.12 -26.48
CA ASN A 216 -61.55 76.42 -26.78
C ASN A 216 -62.09 77.04 -28.08
N ILE A 217 -62.31 76.22 -29.12
CA ILE A 217 -62.90 76.67 -30.39
C ILE A 217 -64.40 76.99 -30.23
N LEU A 218 -65.17 76.16 -29.50
CA LEU A 218 -66.57 76.46 -29.20
C LEU A 218 -66.72 77.75 -28.39
N ALA A 219 -65.87 77.96 -27.38
CA ALA A 219 -65.86 79.17 -26.56
C ALA A 219 -65.51 80.41 -27.39
N LEU A 220 -64.57 80.30 -28.34
CA LEU A 220 -64.28 81.38 -29.28
C LEU A 220 -65.49 81.72 -30.15
N ASN A 221 -66.15 80.71 -30.73
CA ASN A 221 -67.33 80.91 -31.55
C ASN A 221 -68.47 81.56 -30.75
N ALA A 222 -68.68 81.13 -29.50
CA ALA A 222 -69.65 81.72 -28.60
C ALA A 222 -69.32 83.18 -28.24
N ALA A 223 -68.05 83.50 -28.00
CA ALA A 223 -67.60 84.87 -27.75
C ALA A 223 -67.84 85.78 -28.96
N VAL A 224 -67.61 85.27 -30.19
CA VAL A 224 -67.89 85.99 -31.44
C VAL A 224 -69.39 86.24 -31.62
N GLU A 225 -70.23 85.23 -31.39
CA GLU A 225 -71.68 85.38 -31.52
C GLU A 225 -72.27 86.29 -30.43
N ALA A 226 -71.72 86.24 -29.20
CA ALA A 226 -72.05 87.16 -28.12
C ALA A 226 -71.68 88.62 -28.46
N ALA A 227 -70.52 88.84 -29.11
CA ALA A 227 -70.16 90.17 -29.61
C ALA A 227 -71.11 90.64 -30.73
N ARG A 228 -71.59 89.72 -31.56
CA ARG A 228 -72.54 89.99 -32.65
C ARG A 228 -73.94 90.37 -32.14
N ALA A 229 -74.36 89.83 -31.00
CA ALA A 229 -75.64 90.16 -30.35
C ALA A 229 -75.66 91.51 -29.59
N GLY A 230 -74.53 92.25 -29.58
CA GLY A 230 -74.44 93.60 -29.00
C GLY A 230 -74.72 93.62 -27.49
N ASP A 231 -75.57 94.55 -27.02
CA ASP A 231 -75.85 94.76 -25.59
C ASP A 231 -76.50 93.54 -24.91
N HIS A 232 -77.27 92.74 -25.64
CA HIS A 232 -77.90 91.52 -25.11
C HIS A 232 -76.91 90.36 -24.93
N GLY A 233 -75.73 90.42 -25.55
CA GLY A 233 -74.70 89.37 -25.50
C GLY A 233 -73.61 89.56 -24.44
N LYS A 234 -73.59 90.68 -23.72
CA LYS A 234 -72.52 91.01 -22.74
C LYS A 234 -72.31 89.93 -21.68
N GLY A 235 -73.38 89.37 -21.12
CA GLY A 235 -73.30 88.27 -20.15
C GLY A 235 -72.72 86.98 -20.75
N PHE A 236 -73.12 86.64 -21.98
CA PHE A 236 -72.61 85.45 -22.69
C PHE A 236 -71.14 85.59 -23.07
N SER A 237 -70.68 86.80 -23.41
CA SER A 237 -69.27 87.06 -23.73
C SER A 237 -68.33 86.79 -22.55
N VAL A 238 -68.74 87.17 -21.33
CA VAL A 238 -67.96 86.89 -20.11
C VAL A 238 -67.87 85.38 -19.85
N VAL A 239 -69.00 84.67 -19.95
CA VAL A 239 -69.02 83.21 -19.77
C VAL A 239 -68.16 82.52 -20.83
N ALA A 240 -68.23 82.95 -22.08
CA ALA A 240 -67.40 82.41 -23.16
C ALA A 240 -65.89 82.64 -22.91
N GLY A 241 -65.51 83.80 -22.36
CA GLY A 241 -64.13 84.07 -21.93
C GLY A 241 -63.65 83.15 -20.82
N GLU A 242 -64.50 82.89 -19.82
CA GLU A 242 -64.16 81.99 -18.70
C GLU A 242 -64.03 80.53 -19.17
N VAL A 243 -64.95 80.06 -20.02
CA VAL A 243 -64.89 78.71 -20.63
C VAL A 243 -63.62 78.55 -21.47
N ARG A 244 -63.22 79.59 -22.21
CA ARG A 244 -61.98 79.59 -22.99
C ARG A 244 -60.74 79.49 -22.08
N ASN A 245 -60.71 80.24 -20.97
CA ASN A 245 -59.62 80.17 -20.01
C ASN A 245 -59.53 78.78 -19.36
N LEU A 246 -60.67 78.20 -18.96
CA LEU A 246 -60.74 76.84 -18.43
C LEU A 246 -60.24 75.78 -19.43
N ALA A 247 -60.57 75.94 -20.71
CA ALA A 247 -60.08 75.06 -21.78
C ALA A 247 -58.54 75.17 -21.93
N HIS A 248 -57.98 76.37 -21.89
CA HIS A 248 -56.52 76.57 -21.95
C HIS A 248 -55.80 75.93 -20.75
N ARG A 249 -56.35 76.10 -19.53
CA ARG A 249 -55.83 75.46 -18.31
C ARG A 249 -55.91 73.93 -18.38
N SER A 250 -56.96 73.38 -19.00
CA SER A 250 -57.12 71.94 -19.17
C SER A 250 -56.10 71.36 -20.15
N ALA A 251 -55.83 72.05 -21.27
CA ALA A 251 -54.79 71.65 -22.23
C ALA A 251 -53.38 71.69 -21.60
N GLU A 252 -53.08 72.74 -20.82
CA GLU A 252 -51.80 72.84 -20.11
C GLU A 252 -51.63 71.71 -19.07
N ALA A 253 -52.68 71.40 -18.30
CA ALA A 253 -52.67 70.28 -17.36
C ALA A 253 -52.49 68.93 -18.07
N ALA A 254 -53.20 68.71 -19.19
CA ALA A 254 -53.05 67.50 -20.00
C ALA A 254 -51.60 67.34 -20.50
N LYS A 255 -50.99 68.43 -21.00
CA LYS A 255 -49.59 68.43 -21.44
C LYS A 255 -48.61 68.07 -20.30
N ASN A 256 -48.82 68.63 -19.10
CA ASN A 256 -47.99 68.33 -17.93
C ASN A 256 -48.13 66.86 -17.50
N ILE A 257 -49.36 66.32 -17.47
CA ILE A 257 -49.60 64.90 -17.15
C ILE A 257 -48.95 63.99 -18.20
N LYS A 258 -49.04 64.33 -19.49
CA LYS A 258 -48.39 63.59 -20.57
C LYS A 258 -46.87 63.49 -20.36
N ALA A 259 -46.21 64.61 -20.02
CA ALA A 259 -44.78 64.61 -19.73
C ALA A 259 -44.41 63.71 -18.53
N LEU A 260 -45.23 63.67 -17.48
CA LEU A 260 -45.06 62.76 -16.33
C LEU A 260 -45.22 61.29 -16.73
N ILE A 261 -46.15 60.97 -17.61
CA ILE A 261 -46.33 59.62 -18.15
C ILE A 261 -45.12 59.20 -18.99
N ASP A 262 -44.59 60.09 -19.84
CA ASP A 262 -43.41 59.82 -20.66
C ASP A 262 -42.18 59.49 -19.79
N VAL A 263 -41.94 60.25 -18.71
CA VAL A 263 -40.88 59.95 -17.73
C VAL A 263 -41.10 58.60 -17.06
N THR A 264 -42.35 58.28 -16.70
CA THR A 264 -42.70 56.98 -16.09
C THR A 264 -42.42 55.84 -17.05
N HIS A 265 -42.75 56.00 -18.33
CA HIS A 265 -42.49 55.02 -19.37
C HIS A 265 -40.99 54.75 -19.52
N ASP A 266 -40.16 55.79 -19.54
CA ASP A 266 -38.70 55.64 -19.59
C ASP A 266 -38.13 54.94 -18.35
N ASN A 267 -38.60 55.27 -17.15
CA ASN A 267 -38.18 54.62 -15.91
C ASN A 267 -38.53 53.12 -15.87
N VAL A 268 -39.74 52.76 -16.33
CA VAL A 268 -40.18 51.36 -16.41
C VAL A 268 -39.37 50.59 -17.44
N ARG A 269 -39.07 51.20 -18.59
CA ARG A 269 -38.22 50.59 -19.63
C ARG A 269 -36.81 50.31 -19.11
N GLN A 270 -36.20 51.26 -18.39
CA GLN A 270 -34.90 51.05 -17.76
C GLN A 270 -34.96 49.96 -16.68
N GLY A 271 -36.00 49.98 -15.85
CA GLY A 271 -36.23 48.94 -14.83
C GLY A 271 -36.35 47.55 -15.44
N ALA A 272 -37.08 47.41 -16.54
CA ALA A 272 -37.22 46.14 -17.27
C ALA A 272 -35.87 45.61 -17.77
N ALA A 273 -34.99 46.47 -18.30
CA ALA A 273 -33.66 46.08 -18.76
C ALA A 273 -32.79 45.55 -17.59
N ILE A 274 -32.82 46.21 -16.43
CA ILE A 274 -32.08 45.78 -15.23
C ILE A 274 -32.59 44.43 -14.72
N VAL A 275 -33.91 44.23 -14.72
CA VAL A 275 -34.52 42.95 -14.29
C VAL A 275 -34.13 41.81 -15.23
N GLN A 276 -34.06 42.06 -16.54
CA GLN A 276 -33.62 41.07 -17.53
C GLN A 276 -32.14 40.67 -17.32
N GLU A 277 -31.27 41.63 -16.97
CA GLU A 277 -29.88 41.35 -16.61
C GLU A 277 -29.79 40.54 -15.31
N ALA A 278 -30.60 40.90 -14.30
CA ALA A 278 -30.67 40.15 -13.05
C ALA A 278 -31.18 38.71 -13.26
N GLU A 279 -32.15 38.50 -14.14
CA GLU A 279 -32.64 37.16 -14.53
C GLU A 279 -31.50 36.32 -15.15
N LYS A 280 -30.75 36.91 -16.10
CA LYS A 280 -29.59 36.24 -16.72
C LYS A 280 -28.54 35.85 -15.68
N ASN A 281 -28.20 36.74 -14.75
CA ASN A 281 -27.26 36.45 -13.67
C ASN A 281 -27.74 35.29 -12.78
N MET A 282 -29.04 35.19 -12.49
CA MET A 282 -29.59 34.06 -11.75
C MET A 282 -29.43 32.74 -12.51
N GLN A 283 -29.63 32.75 -13.83
CA GLN A 283 -29.41 31.56 -14.68
C GLN A 283 -27.94 31.13 -14.70
N GLU A 284 -27.01 32.09 -14.77
CA GLU A 284 -25.57 31.82 -14.69
C GLU A 284 -25.17 31.20 -13.34
N ILE A 285 -25.72 31.69 -12.22
CA ILE A 285 -25.50 31.11 -10.87
C ILE A 285 -25.98 29.65 -10.81
N VAL A 286 -27.15 29.35 -11.38
CA VAL A 286 -27.68 27.97 -11.46
C VAL A 286 -26.75 27.08 -12.28
N GLY A 287 -26.26 27.58 -13.43
CA GLY A 287 -25.31 26.86 -14.27
C GLY A 287 -23.98 26.58 -13.56
N GLY A 288 -23.38 27.60 -12.95
CA GLY A 288 -22.11 27.49 -12.22
C GLY A 288 -22.21 26.57 -10.99
N SER A 289 -23.32 26.65 -10.24
CA SER A 289 -23.58 25.75 -9.10
C SER A 289 -23.76 24.30 -9.53
N GLY A 290 -24.34 24.07 -10.72
CA GLY A 290 -24.41 22.74 -11.34
C GLY A 290 -23.03 22.15 -11.63
N GLN A 291 -22.12 22.94 -12.20
CA GLN A 291 -20.73 22.52 -12.46
C GLN A 291 -19.97 22.22 -11.15
N LEU A 292 -20.13 23.08 -10.13
CA LEU A 292 -19.57 22.83 -8.80
C LEU A 292 -20.04 21.49 -8.22
N ASN A 293 -21.31 21.13 -8.40
CA ASN A 293 -21.84 19.87 -7.88
C ASN A 293 -21.22 18.65 -8.60
N VAL A 294 -20.95 18.75 -9.91
CA VAL A 294 -20.23 17.71 -10.66
C VAL A 294 -18.80 17.56 -10.15
N LEU A 295 -18.08 18.66 -9.96
CA LEU A 295 -16.71 18.66 -9.41
C LEU A 295 -16.67 18.05 -8.00
N MET A 296 -17.59 18.43 -7.12
CA MET A 296 -17.69 17.84 -5.78
C MET A 296 -18.00 16.33 -5.84
N SER A 297 -18.81 15.89 -6.80
CA SER A 297 -19.05 14.47 -7.03
C SER A 297 -17.78 13.74 -7.47
N GLU A 298 -16.99 14.31 -8.39
CA GLU A 298 -15.72 13.74 -8.84
C GLU A 298 -14.72 13.62 -7.68
N ILE A 299 -14.54 14.69 -6.89
CA ILE A 299 -13.67 14.68 -5.71
C ILE A 299 -14.12 13.60 -4.72
N SER A 300 -15.42 13.50 -4.46
CA SER A 300 -15.97 12.48 -3.56
C SER A 300 -15.69 11.06 -4.08
N THR A 301 -15.81 10.82 -5.39
CA THR A 301 -15.49 9.52 -5.98
C THR A 301 -14.02 9.18 -5.89
N THR A 302 -13.11 10.12 -6.15
CA THR A 302 -11.66 9.88 -6.04
C THR A 302 -11.21 9.68 -4.60
N THR A 303 -11.84 10.38 -3.65
CA THR A 303 -11.41 10.40 -2.23
C THR A 303 -11.93 9.19 -1.44
N ARG A 304 -13.13 8.67 -1.74
CA ARG A 304 -13.73 7.53 -1.01
C ARG A 304 -13.97 6.28 -1.87
N GLY A 305 -14.08 6.42 -3.18
CA GLY A 305 -14.56 5.35 -4.07
C GLY A 305 -13.60 4.17 -4.15
N ASP A 306 -12.33 4.40 -4.48
CA ASP A 306 -11.48 3.30 -4.93
C ASP A 306 -11.18 2.25 -3.87
N ARG A 307 -10.93 2.66 -2.61
CA ARG A 307 -10.67 1.70 -1.52
C ARG A 307 -11.93 0.89 -1.19
N ASP A 308 -13.02 1.56 -0.82
CA ASP A 308 -14.26 0.87 -0.42
C ASP A 308 -14.85 0.04 -1.57
N GLN A 309 -14.78 0.55 -2.80
CA GLN A 309 -15.23 -0.17 -3.98
C GLN A 309 -14.39 -1.42 -4.23
N THR A 310 -13.07 -1.33 -4.11
CA THR A 310 -12.19 -2.50 -4.28
C THR A 310 -12.47 -3.56 -3.21
N LEU A 311 -12.69 -3.14 -1.96
CA LEU A 311 -13.08 -4.05 -0.87
C LEU A 311 -14.42 -4.72 -1.12
N VAL A 312 -15.41 -3.97 -1.55
CA VAL A 312 -16.74 -4.51 -1.85
C VAL A 312 -16.69 -5.43 -3.07
N ARG A 313 -15.93 -5.10 -4.11
CA ARG A 313 -15.72 -5.98 -5.28
C ARG A 313 -15.08 -7.29 -4.88
N PHE A 314 -14.09 -7.26 -4.01
CA PHE A 314 -13.44 -8.46 -3.51
C PHE A 314 -14.39 -9.28 -2.61
N ALA A 315 -15.06 -8.63 -1.64
CA ALA A 315 -16.01 -9.29 -0.75
C ALA A 315 -17.24 -9.90 -1.48
N ASN A 316 -17.60 -9.35 -2.64
CA ASN A 316 -18.70 -9.86 -3.48
C ASN A 316 -18.23 -10.91 -4.51
N GLY A 317 -16.95 -11.24 -4.57
CA GLY A 317 -16.39 -12.23 -5.52
C GLY A 317 -16.22 -11.73 -6.95
N SER A 318 -16.37 -10.42 -7.18
CA SER A 318 -16.19 -9.74 -8.46
C SER A 318 -14.73 -9.38 -8.75
N ALA A 319 -13.91 -9.28 -7.71
CA ALA A 319 -12.45 -9.30 -7.81
C ALA A 319 -11.95 -10.57 -7.11
N ARG A 320 -11.20 -11.41 -7.82
CA ARG A 320 -10.71 -12.70 -7.29
C ARG A 320 -9.41 -12.56 -6.50
N ILE A 321 -8.60 -11.58 -6.84
CA ILE A 321 -7.31 -11.32 -6.19
C ILE A 321 -7.34 -9.88 -5.67
N LEU A 322 -6.97 -9.71 -4.40
CA LEU A 322 -6.74 -8.42 -3.78
C LEU A 322 -5.28 -8.37 -3.32
N VAL A 323 -4.52 -7.43 -3.88
CA VAL A 323 -3.15 -7.17 -3.44
C VAL A 323 -3.19 -6.01 -2.45
N ALA A 324 -2.67 -6.23 -1.25
CA ALA A 324 -2.63 -5.24 -0.18
C ALA A 324 -1.28 -5.25 0.51
N THR A 325 -0.82 -4.07 0.95
CA THR A 325 0.33 -3.93 1.84
C THR A 325 -0.05 -4.33 3.27
N ASP A 326 0.93 -4.61 4.13
CA ASP A 326 0.67 -5.01 5.53
C ASP A 326 -0.21 -4.01 6.28
N VAL A 327 0.04 -2.71 6.09
CA VAL A 327 -0.76 -1.63 6.71
C VAL A 327 -2.20 -1.65 6.19
N ALA A 328 -2.40 -1.78 4.87
CA ALA A 328 -3.72 -1.84 4.27
C ALA A 328 -4.49 -3.11 4.69
N ALA A 329 -3.77 -4.22 4.90
CA ALA A 329 -4.35 -5.52 5.24
C ALA A 329 -4.91 -5.59 6.67
N ARG A 330 -4.35 -4.85 7.63
CA ARG A 330 -4.77 -4.89 9.04
C ARG A 330 -6.22 -4.45 9.26
N GLY A 331 -6.71 -3.51 8.44
CA GLY A 331 -8.09 -3.01 8.45
C GLY A 331 -9.07 -3.77 7.56
N LEU A 332 -8.65 -4.84 6.88
CA LEU A 332 -9.54 -5.67 6.07
C LEU A 332 -10.38 -6.57 6.99
N ASP A 333 -11.66 -6.25 7.11
CA ASP A 333 -12.66 -7.14 7.73
C ASP A 333 -13.47 -7.86 6.65
N ILE A 334 -12.93 -9.01 6.20
CA ILE A 334 -13.55 -9.87 5.22
C ILE A 334 -13.98 -11.14 5.96
N LYS A 335 -15.30 -11.42 5.97
CA LYS A 335 -15.89 -12.49 6.78
C LYS A 335 -15.31 -13.88 6.50
N SER A 336 -14.93 -14.14 5.25
CA SER A 336 -14.37 -15.42 4.82
C SER A 336 -13.37 -15.19 3.69
N LEU A 337 -12.12 -15.60 3.91
CA LEU A 337 -11.05 -15.63 2.91
C LEU A 337 -10.61 -17.09 2.77
N GLU A 338 -10.68 -17.61 1.54
CA GLU A 338 -10.28 -18.99 1.24
C GLU A 338 -8.76 -19.15 1.17
N LEU A 339 -8.06 -18.14 0.65
CA LEU A 339 -6.63 -18.15 0.41
C LEU A 339 -6.00 -16.80 0.76
N VAL A 340 -4.92 -16.82 1.53
CA VAL A 340 -4.00 -15.68 1.69
C VAL A 340 -2.63 -16.11 1.19
N VAL A 341 -2.06 -15.29 0.30
CA VAL A 341 -0.71 -15.49 -0.22
C VAL A 341 0.18 -14.38 0.31
N ASN A 342 1.19 -14.74 1.10
CA ASN A 342 2.22 -13.82 1.54
C ASN A 342 3.40 -13.87 0.58
N TYR A 343 3.80 -12.71 0.08
CA TYR A 343 4.99 -12.59 -0.77
C TYR A 343 6.30 -12.72 0.02
N GLU A 344 6.30 -12.28 1.28
CA GLU A 344 7.48 -12.27 2.15
C GLU A 344 7.07 -12.74 3.56
N LEU A 345 7.95 -13.48 4.24
CA LEU A 345 7.73 -13.83 5.64
C LEU A 345 7.89 -12.59 6.52
N ALA A 346 6.99 -12.42 7.49
CA ALA A 346 7.13 -11.31 8.43
C ALA A 346 8.32 -11.59 9.36
N TRP A 347 9.00 -10.53 9.79
CA TRP A 347 10.11 -10.62 10.74
C TRP A 347 9.66 -11.11 12.11
N ASP A 348 8.48 -10.69 12.53
CA ASP A 348 7.83 -11.11 13.76
C ASP A 348 6.81 -12.24 13.47
N PRO A 349 6.98 -13.44 14.09
CA PRO A 349 6.04 -14.53 13.99
C PRO A 349 4.59 -14.17 14.37
N GLU A 350 4.38 -13.35 15.40
CA GLU A 350 3.02 -12.98 15.85
C GLU A 350 2.32 -12.10 14.81
N VAL A 351 3.06 -11.15 14.23
CA VAL A 351 2.59 -10.32 13.11
C VAL A 351 2.25 -11.21 11.91
N HIS A 352 3.06 -12.23 11.63
CA HIS A 352 2.77 -13.19 10.56
C HIS A 352 1.45 -13.92 10.81
N VAL A 353 1.21 -14.39 12.04
CA VAL A 353 -0.04 -15.04 12.43
C VAL A 353 -1.23 -14.09 12.26
N HIS A 354 -1.10 -12.81 12.60
CA HIS A 354 -2.14 -11.81 12.35
C HIS A 354 -2.41 -11.55 10.85
N ARG A 355 -1.39 -11.69 9.99
CA ARG A 355 -1.53 -11.60 8.52
C ARG A 355 -2.28 -12.81 7.95
N ILE A 356 -1.91 -14.03 8.34
CA ILE A 356 -2.55 -15.26 7.84
C ILE A 356 -3.91 -15.54 8.49
N GLY A 357 -4.12 -15.08 9.73
CA GLY A 357 -5.39 -15.16 10.48
C GLY A 357 -6.53 -14.30 9.90
N ARG A 358 -6.34 -13.77 8.68
CA ARG A 358 -7.41 -13.25 7.83
C ARG A 358 -8.17 -14.40 7.15
N THR A 359 -7.49 -15.51 6.88
CA THR A 359 -8.12 -16.81 6.59
C THR A 359 -8.61 -17.44 7.88
N ALA A 360 -9.61 -18.32 7.80
CA ALA A 360 -10.16 -19.05 8.95
C ALA A 360 -10.83 -18.21 10.07
N ARG A 361 -11.38 -17.04 9.74
CA ARG A 361 -12.21 -16.25 10.65
C ARG A 361 -13.59 -16.87 10.83
N ALA A 362 -14.24 -16.56 11.97
CA ALA A 362 -15.61 -16.98 12.27
C ALA A 362 -15.85 -18.50 12.15
N GLY A 363 -14.85 -19.31 12.50
CA GLY A 363 -14.94 -20.78 12.47
C GLY A 363 -14.82 -21.41 11.08
N SER A 364 -14.49 -20.63 10.05
CA SER A 364 -14.19 -21.16 8.71
C SER A 364 -12.77 -21.76 8.68
N SER A 365 -12.47 -22.60 7.69
CA SER A 365 -11.09 -22.99 7.38
C SER A 365 -10.60 -22.27 6.13
N GLY A 366 -9.30 -22.07 5.98
CA GLY A 366 -8.70 -21.43 4.81
C GLY A 366 -7.24 -21.82 4.68
N LEU A 367 -6.65 -21.51 3.52
CA LEU A 367 -5.27 -21.83 3.18
C LEU A 367 -4.40 -20.57 3.26
N ALA A 368 -3.26 -20.69 3.93
CA ALA A 368 -2.24 -19.65 3.92
C ALA A 368 -0.99 -20.19 3.21
N ILE A 369 -0.54 -19.50 2.17
CA ILE A 369 0.67 -19.82 1.43
C ILE A 369 1.65 -18.67 1.60
N SER A 370 2.86 -18.96 2.06
CA SER A 370 3.93 -17.97 2.16
C SER A 370 5.06 -18.37 1.24
N PHE A 371 5.50 -17.44 0.37
CA PHE A 371 6.76 -17.61 -0.31
C PHE A 371 7.91 -17.44 0.69
N CYS A 372 8.92 -18.29 0.56
CA CYS A 372 10.07 -18.31 1.44
C CYS A 372 11.32 -18.45 0.57
N ALA A 373 12.19 -17.45 0.62
CA ALA A 373 13.53 -17.56 0.07
C ALA A 373 14.40 -18.48 0.96
N PRO A 374 15.50 -19.07 0.43
CA PRO A 374 16.43 -19.87 1.23
C PRO A 374 16.97 -19.12 2.46
N GLU A 375 17.14 -17.80 2.37
CA GLU A 375 17.58 -16.91 3.44
C GLU A 375 16.55 -16.78 4.58
N GLU A 376 15.26 -17.01 4.27
CA GLU A 376 14.15 -16.87 5.21
C GLU A 376 13.79 -18.20 5.90
N ALA A 377 14.46 -19.30 5.56
CA ALA A 377 14.17 -20.63 6.08
C ALA A 377 14.23 -20.70 7.62
N GLN A 378 15.13 -19.93 8.25
CA GLN A 378 15.20 -19.84 9.70
C GLN A 378 13.94 -19.22 10.30
N ARG A 379 13.36 -18.19 9.66
CA ARG A 379 12.11 -17.56 10.11
C ARG A 379 10.93 -18.51 9.99
N ALA A 380 10.88 -19.28 8.90
CA ALA A 380 9.85 -20.30 8.71
C ALA A 380 9.91 -21.37 9.81
N ASN A 381 11.10 -21.82 10.20
CA ASN A 381 11.27 -22.79 11.28
C ASN A 381 10.77 -22.26 12.64
N ILE A 382 11.06 -20.99 12.97
CA ILE A 382 10.54 -20.35 14.20
C ILE A 382 9.00 -20.31 14.18
N LEU A 383 8.41 -19.99 13.03
CA LEU A 383 6.95 -20.01 12.84
C LEU A 383 6.35 -21.42 13.00
N SER A 384 7.02 -22.44 12.48
CA SER A 384 6.63 -23.85 12.60
C SER A 384 6.61 -24.31 14.06
N GLU A 385 7.63 -23.92 14.82
CA GLU A 385 7.77 -24.25 16.24
C GLU A 385 6.70 -23.54 17.08
N MET A 386 6.49 -22.24 16.85
CA MET A 386 5.48 -21.45 17.56
C MET A 386 4.06 -21.95 17.31
N LEU A 387 3.73 -22.27 16.05
CA LEU A 387 2.40 -22.76 15.69
C LEU A 387 2.20 -24.26 15.98
N GLN A 388 3.26 -24.98 16.36
CA GLN A 388 3.26 -26.44 16.50
C GLN A 388 2.73 -27.17 15.25
N LEU A 389 3.04 -26.63 14.07
CA LEU A 389 2.59 -27.16 12.78
C LEU A 389 3.77 -27.57 11.93
N LYS A 390 3.66 -28.72 11.25
CA LYS A 390 4.65 -29.16 10.27
C LYS A 390 4.43 -28.41 8.96
N LEU A 391 5.43 -27.61 8.55
CA LEU A 391 5.38 -26.88 7.28
C LEU A 391 5.40 -27.86 6.08
N ASN A 392 4.47 -27.64 5.14
CA ASN A 392 4.42 -28.37 3.88
C ASN A 392 5.20 -27.60 2.82
N TRP A 393 6.47 -27.98 2.61
CA TRP A 393 7.35 -27.35 1.63
C TRP A 393 6.98 -27.80 0.22
N LEU A 394 6.65 -26.84 -0.64
CA LEU A 394 6.33 -27.06 -2.05
C LEU A 394 7.34 -26.29 -2.91
N ASN A 395 7.76 -26.89 -4.02
CA ASN A 395 8.61 -26.21 -4.99
C ASN A 395 7.81 -25.13 -5.74
N ALA A 396 8.49 -24.05 -6.15
CA ALA A 396 7.86 -23.00 -6.92
C ALA A 396 7.24 -23.58 -8.22
N PRO A 397 6.01 -23.17 -8.58
CA PRO A 397 5.37 -23.66 -9.79
C PRO A 397 6.21 -23.28 -11.03
N ALA A 398 6.53 -24.27 -11.87
CA ALA A 398 7.23 -24.05 -13.14
C ALA A 398 6.41 -23.12 -14.04
N ARG A 399 7.07 -22.37 -14.95
CA ARG A 399 6.41 -21.45 -15.92
C ARG A 399 5.41 -22.19 -16.81
N GLN A 400 4.19 -22.38 -16.32
CA GLN A 400 3.05 -22.85 -17.08
C GLN A 400 2.30 -21.64 -17.64
N SER A 401 1.66 -21.81 -18.79
CA SER A 401 0.76 -20.80 -19.33
C SER A 401 -0.45 -20.68 -18.40
N LEU A 402 -0.55 -19.54 -17.71
CA LEU A 402 -1.63 -19.27 -16.75
C LEU A 402 -2.85 -18.73 -17.50
N LEU A 403 -3.98 -19.40 -17.36
CA LEU A 403 -5.28 -18.83 -17.72
C LEU A 403 -5.72 -17.87 -16.60
N PRO A 404 -6.10 -16.62 -16.91
CA PRO A 404 -6.60 -15.70 -15.89
C PRO A 404 -7.89 -16.23 -15.28
N LEU A 405 -7.94 -16.29 -13.95
CA LEU A 405 -9.11 -16.75 -13.21
C LEU A 405 -10.25 -15.74 -13.37
N ALA A 406 -11.29 -16.10 -14.12
CA ALA A 406 -12.45 -15.24 -14.32
C ALA A 406 -13.29 -15.12 -13.03
N ALA A 407 -13.81 -13.92 -12.76
CA ALA A 407 -14.70 -13.69 -11.63
C ALA A 407 -16.11 -14.22 -11.92
N GLU A 408 -16.62 -15.12 -11.07
CA GLU A 408 -17.97 -15.69 -11.23
C GLU A 408 -19.11 -14.67 -11.02
N MET A 409 -18.84 -13.65 -10.19
CA MET A 409 -19.80 -12.61 -9.82
C MET A 409 -19.36 -11.27 -10.42
N ALA A 410 -20.33 -10.38 -10.61
CA ALA A 410 -20.14 -9.00 -10.97
C ALA A 410 -20.86 -8.10 -9.96
N THR A 411 -20.29 -6.93 -9.65
CA THR A 411 -20.88 -6.00 -8.68
C THR A 411 -21.65 -4.91 -9.41
N LEU A 412 -22.93 -4.78 -9.11
CA LEU A 412 -23.75 -3.63 -9.48
C LEU A 412 -23.72 -2.60 -8.35
N CYS A 413 -23.40 -1.35 -8.69
CA CYS A 413 -23.52 -0.20 -7.81
C CYS A 413 -24.80 0.55 -8.14
N ILE A 414 -25.70 0.67 -7.16
CA ILE A 414 -26.98 1.35 -7.27
C ILE A 414 -26.91 2.63 -6.43
N ASP A 415 -27.25 3.76 -7.03
CA ASP A 415 -27.32 5.03 -6.31
C ASP A 415 -28.55 5.07 -5.39
N GLY A 416 -28.30 5.39 -4.12
CA GLY A 416 -29.25 5.31 -3.03
C GLY A 416 -28.90 4.18 -2.05
N GLY A 417 -29.15 4.40 -0.77
CA GLY A 417 -28.74 3.49 0.30
C GLY A 417 -29.58 3.69 1.55
N LYS A 418 -28.97 3.56 2.74
CA LYS A 418 -29.68 3.74 4.02
C LYS A 418 -30.39 5.10 4.12
N LYS A 419 -29.77 6.18 3.61
CA LYS A 419 -30.38 7.53 3.60
C LYS A 419 -31.60 7.64 2.69
N ALA A 420 -31.63 6.85 1.62
CA ALA A 420 -32.79 6.74 0.74
C ALA A 420 -33.86 5.77 1.29
N LYS A 421 -33.68 5.26 2.52
CA LYS A 421 -34.50 4.22 3.14
C LYS A 421 -34.61 2.95 2.29
N MET A 422 -33.56 2.62 1.53
CA MET A 422 -33.49 1.36 0.80
C MET A 422 -33.09 0.22 1.74
N ARG A 423 -33.80 -0.90 1.66
CA ARG A 423 -33.50 -2.13 2.36
C ARG A 423 -33.01 -3.20 1.38
N PRO A 424 -32.22 -4.20 1.82
CA PRO A 424 -31.80 -5.31 0.96
C PRO A 424 -32.98 -6.01 0.27
N GLY A 425 -34.10 -6.18 0.98
CA GLY A 425 -35.32 -6.79 0.45
C GLY A 425 -35.98 -5.98 -0.68
N ASP A 426 -35.89 -4.65 -0.65
CA ASP A 426 -36.45 -3.80 -1.72
C ASP A 426 -35.70 -4.04 -3.04
N ILE A 427 -34.39 -4.29 -2.95
CA ILE A 427 -33.49 -4.49 -4.08
C ILE A 427 -33.57 -5.93 -4.59
N LEU A 428 -33.65 -6.89 -3.68
CA LEU A 428 -33.94 -8.28 -4.01
C LEU A 428 -35.29 -8.39 -4.74
N GLY A 429 -36.32 -7.70 -4.24
CA GLY A 429 -37.65 -7.67 -4.86
C GLY A 429 -37.65 -7.06 -6.27
N ALA A 430 -36.89 -5.97 -6.49
CA ALA A 430 -36.73 -5.39 -7.81
C ALA A 430 -35.99 -6.35 -8.79
N LEU A 431 -35.00 -7.11 -8.30
CA LEU A 431 -34.21 -8.06 -9.10
C LEU A 431 -34.92 -9.39 -9.38
N THR A 432 -35.77 -9.86 -8.45
CA THR A 432 -36.48 -11.15 -8.59
C THR A 432 -37.89 -10.96 -9.17
N GLY A 433 -38.59 -9.90 -8.78
CA GLY A 433 -39.95 -9.59 -9.24
C GLY A 433 -39.99 -9.03 -10.65
N ASP A 434 -39.50 -7.79 -10.84
CA ASP A 434 -39.62 -7.09 -12.13
C ASP A 434 -38.69 -7.65 -13.22
N ILE A 435 -37.58 -8.29 -12.81
CA ILE A 435 -36.47 -8.68 -13.70
C ILE A 435 -36.46 -10.22 -13.95
N GLY A 436 -37.14 -10.98 -13.09
CA GLY A 436 -37.25 -12.45 -13.21
C GLY A 436 -35.92 -13.18 -13.05
N LEU A 437 -34.98 -12.64 -12.26
CA LEU A 437 -33.76 -13.36 -11.90
C LEU A 437 -34.06 -14.39 -10.83
N ASP A 438 -33.38 -15.53 -10.92
CA ASP A 438 -33.46 -16.53 -9.87
C ASP A 438 -32.72 -16.06 -8.62
N GLY A 439 -33.23 -16.41 -7.44
CA GLY A 439 -32.63 -16.01 -6.17
C GLY A 439 -31.19 -16.54 -6.01
N ALA A 440 -30.86 -17.62 -6.70
CA ALA A 440 -29.53 -18.23 -6.72
C ALA A 440 -28.48 -17.42 -7.50
N ASP A 441 -28.91 -16.54 -8.41
CA ASP A 441 -28.01 -15.69 -9.21
C ASP A 441 -27.65 -14.38 -8.50
N ILE A 442 -28.29 -14.08 -7.37
CA ILE A 442 -28.10 -12.87 -6.58
C ILE A 442 -27.30 -13.25 -5.33
N GLY A 443 -26.11 -12.68 -5.23
CA GLY A 443 -25.26 -12.83 -4.05
C GLY A 443 -25.56 -11.77 -2.99
N LYS A 444 -24.50 -11.41 -2.27
CA LYS A 444 -24.60 -10.49 -1.13
C LYS A 444 -25.03 -9.08 -1.55
N ILE A 445 -25.92 -8.48 -0.75
CA ILE A 445 -26.39 -7.11 -0.90
C ILE A 445 -25.83 -6.26 0.25
N ASN A 446 -24.90 -5.37 -0.07
CA ASN A 446 -24.23 -4.47 0.86
C ASN A 446 -24.82 -3.06 0.75
N VAL A 447 -25.62 -2.66 1.75
CA VAL A 447 -26.26 -1.34 1.79
C VAL A 447 -25.37 -0.34 2.54
N HIS A 448 -24.76 0.59 1.83
CA HIS A 448 -24.00 1.70 2.38
C HIS A 448 -24.90 2.94 2.58
N PRO A 449 -24.42 4.03 3.21
CA PRO A 449 -25.22 5.22 3.44
C PRO A 449 -25.77 5.88 2.17
N MET A 450 -24.98 5.90 1.07
CA MET A 450 -25.33 6.56 -0.19
C MET A 450 -25.48 5.62 -1.39
N HIS A 451 -24.89 4.43 -1.35
CA HIS A 451 -24.93 3.47 -2.46
C HIS A 451 -25.34 2.08 -1.93
N VAL A 452 -25.88 1.23 -2.80
CA VAL A 452 -25.99 -0.21 -2.55
C VAL A 452 -25.17 -0.96 -3.57
N TYR A 453 -24.41 -1.93 -3.08
CA TYR A 453 -23.68 -2.87 -3.92
C TYR A 453 -24.37 -4.23 -3.89
N VAL A 454 -24.64 -4.78 -5.06
CA VAL A 454 -25.25 -6.10 -5.24
C VAL A 454 -24.29 -6.98 -6.02
N ALA A 455 -24.02 -8.18 -5.53
CA ALA A 455 -23.34 -9.20 -6.29
C ALA A 455 -24.36 -9.95 -7.17
N VAL A 456 -24.08 -10.13 -8.46
CA VAL A 456 -24.89 -10.92 -9.40
C VAL A 456 -24.00 -11.79 -10.26
N ARG A 457 -24.46 -12.97 -10.65
CA ARG A 457 -23.70 -13.87 -11.53
C ARG A 457 -23.34 -13.17 -12.86
N GLN A 458 -22.11 -13.35 -13.31
CA GLN A 458 -21.57 -12.62 -14.47
C GLN A 458 -22.43 -12.79 -15.74
N ALA A 459 -23.01 -13.99 -15.94
CA ALA A 459 -23.89 -14.30 -17.07
C ALA A 459 -25.15 -13.42 -17.14
N VAL A 460 -25.71 -13.02 -15.99
CA VAL A 460 -26.95 -12.24 -15.90
C VAL A 460 -26.71 -10.77 -15.56
N ALA A 461 -25.50 -10.39 -15.19
CA ALA A 461 -25.14 -9.05 -14.74
C ALA A 461 -25.51 -7.95 -15.77
N GLN A 462 -25.31 -8.22 -17.06
CA GLN A 462 -25.61 -7.25 -18.12
C GLN A 462 -27.12 -7.08 -18.36
N LYS A 463 -27.90 -8.15 -18.15
CA LYS A 463 -29.37 -8.11 -18.18
C LYS A 463 -29.91 -7.33 -16.97
N ALA A 464 -29.38 -7.63 -15.78
CA ALA A 464 -29.73 -6.96 -14.53
C ALA A 464 -29.43 -5.44 -14.58
N TRP A 465 -28.26 -5.06 -15.10
CA TRP A 465 -27.88 -3.65 -15.27
C TRP A 465 -28.85 -2.86 -16.17
N LYS A 466 -29.13 -3.38 -17.38
CA LYS A 466 -30.01 -2.69 -18.34
C LYS A 466 -31.43 -2.51 -17.80
N GLN A 467 -31.96 -3.51 -17.10
CA GLN A 467 -33.33 -3.42 -16.58
C GLN A 467 -33.40 -2.55 -15.32
N LEU A 468 -32.43 -2.62 -14.41
CA LEU A 468 -32.41 -1.73 -13.25
C LEU A 468 -32.22 -0.26 -13.63
N GLN A 469 -31.53 0.02 -14.73
CA GLN A 469 -31.36 1.39 -15.22
C GLN A 469 -32.67 2.00 -15.76
N ASN A 470 -33.59 1.15 -16.24
CA ASN A 470 -34.91 1.56 -16.74
C ASN A 470 -36.03 1.37 -15.69
N GLY A 471 -35.76 0.58 -14.65
CA GLY A 471 -36.71 0.24 -13.59
C GLY A 471 -36.80 1.28 -12.47
N LYS A 472 -37.80 1.11 -11.59
CA LYS A 472 -37.96 1.92 -10.39
C LYS A 472 -37.77 1.06 -9.16
N ILE A 473 -36.81 1.43 -8.30
CA ILE A 473 -36.67 0.80 -6.99
C ILE A 473 -37.48 1.63 -6.01
N LYS A 474 -38.54 1.05 -5.43
CA LYS A 474 -39.44 1.75 -4.49
C LYS A 474 -40.05 3.04 -5.08
N GLY A 475 -40.43 2.99 -6.35
CA GLY A 475 -41.06 4.12 -7.05
C GLY A 475 -40.11 5.26 -7.48
N LYS A 476 -38.80 5.16 -7.23
CA LYS A 476 -37.79 6.15 -7.65
C LYS A 476 -36.87 5.56 -8.72
N SER A 477 -36.50 6.39 -9.71
CA SER A 477 -35.47 6.05 -10.70
C SER A 477 -34.09 6.17 -10.06
N CYS A 478 -33.31 5.09 -10.08
CA CYS A 478 -31.97 5.05 -9.51
C CYS A 478 -30.95 4.84 -10.63
N ARG A 479 -29.82 5.55 -10.56
CA ARG A 479 -28.72 5.31 -11.51
C ARG A 479 -27.96 4.07 -11.09
N VAL A 480 -27.69 3.18 -12.05
CA VAL A 480 -27.01 1.91 -11.78
C VAL A 480 -25.77 1.80 -12.66
N ARG A 481 -24.65 1.40 -12.04
CA ARG A 481 -23.35 1.21 -12.69
C ARG A 481 -22.89 -0.23 -12.49
N LEU A 482 -22.49 -0.88 -13.57
CA LEU A 482 -21.78 -2.15 -13.51
C LEU A 482 -20.30 -1.88 -13.25
N LEU A 483 -19.78 -2.37 -12.13
CA LEU A 483 -18.36 -2.25 -11.80
C LEU A 483 -17.60 -3.38 -12.50
N LYS A 484 -16.81 -3.03 -13.53
CA LYS A 484 -15.96 -3.97 -14.26
C LYS A 484 -14.59 -4.15 -13.61
#